data_AF-A0A838JCX4-F1
#
_entry.id   AF-A0A838JCX4-F1
#
_cell.length_a   1.000
_cell.length_b   1.000
_cell.length_c   1.000
_cell.angle_alpha   90.00
_cell.angle_beta   90.00
_cell.angle_gamma   90.00
#
_symmetry.space_group_name_H-M   'P 1'
#
loop_
_entity.id
_entity.type
_entity.pdbx_description
1 polymer ?
#
loop_
_entity_poly.entity_id
_entity_poly.type
_entity_poly.pdbx_seq_one_letter_code
_entity_poly.pdbx_strand_id
1 'polypeptide(L)'
;MTEHQLSLLPFYAGWGRYQQHLVAAIAPLTGGQLALRTTPQHWSIGMYATHIVANRAWFFHARMGEGSDDLTSLELWALGVCEADVDPCHPAAELVAGLEKTWQMIEQTLTRLTPADLEQVFPPLDDAERVRHAKLVEPALQPYAQMWVDAARQAKVVRPAVSLQWIIWHVLEHDIHHGSEISTTLGVHGLPVVELD
;
A
#
# COMPACT_ATOMS: atom_id res chain seq x y z
N MET A 1 -9.36 2.89 -39.35
CA MET A 1 -9.03 3.86 -38.30
C MET A 1 -8.70 3.05 -37.07
N THR A 2 -7.44 3.01 -36.66
CA THR A 2 -7.04 2.39 -35.40
C THR A 2 -7.50 3.31 -34.29
N GLU A 3 -8.52 2.91 -33.52
CA GLU A 3 -8.83 3.56 -32.24
C GLU A 3 -7.58 3.45 -31.37
N HIS A 4 -6.96 4.58 -31.07
CA HIS A 4 -5.96 4.61 -30.00
C HIS A 4 -6.71 4.34 -28.70
N GLN A 5 -6.57 3.13 -28.15
CA GLN A 5 -7.10 2.79 -26.85
C GLN A 5 -6.45 3.72 -25.82
N LEU A 6 -7.26 4.56 -25.17
CA LEU A 6 -6.77 5.50 -24.17
C LEU A 6 -6.43 4.72 -22.89
N SER A 7 -5.17 4.74 -22.50
CA SER A 7 -4.71 4.22 -21.20
C SER A 7 -5.21 5.10 -20.04
N LEU A 8 -5.34 4.51 -18.84
CA LEU A 8 -5.63 5.24 -17.61
C LEU A 8 -4.43 6.06 -17.10
N LEU A 9 -3.19 5.69 -17.43
CA LEU A 9 -1.97 6.31 -16.87
C LEU A 9 -1.95 7.86 -16.95
N PRO A 10 -2.30 8.51 -18.09
CA PRO A 10 -2.28 9.97 -18.17
C PRO A 10 -3.22 10.67 -17.17
N PHE A 11 -4.32 10.03 -16.77
CA PHE A 11 -5.26 10.57 -15.78
C PHE A 11 -4.67 10.58 -14.36
N TYR A 12 -3.68 9.72 -14.09
CA TYR A 12 -3.09 9.51 -12.78
C TYR A 12 -1.60 9.90 -12.71
N ALA A 13 -1.10 10.67 -13.68
CA ALA A 13 0.31 11.10 -13.71
C ALA A 13 0.73 11.88 -12.44
N GLY A 14 -0.21 12.58 -11.79
CA GLY A 14 0.03 13.22 -10.50
C GLY A 14 0.33 12.24 -9.36
N TRP A 15 -0.27 11.05 -9.37
CA TRP A 15 0.03 10.00 -8.41
C TRP A 15 1.46 9.48 -8.59
N GLY A 16 1.93 9.34 -9.83
CA GLY A 16 3.31 8.94 -10.10
C GLY A 16 4.33 9.96 -9.63
N ARG A 17 4.07 11.26 -9.82
CA ARG A 17 4.91 12.32 -9.23
C ARG A 17 4.90 12.28 -7.71
N TYR A 18 3.72 12.14 -7.11
CA TYR A 18 3.59 12.03 -5.65
C TYR A 18 4.40 10.87 -5.08
N GLN A 19 4.32 9.69 -5.71
CA GLN A 19 5.13 8.53 -5.35
C GLN A 19 6.63 8.82 -5.42
N GLN A 20 7.11 9.53 -6.45
CA GLN A 20 8.53 9.90 -6.56
C GLN A 20 8.96 10.81 -5.41
N HIS A 21 8.13 11.80 -5.05
CA HIS A 21 8.38 12.68 -3.90
C HIS A 21 8.39 11.90 -2.58
N LEU A 22 7.47 10.95 -2.40
CA LEU A 22 7.43 10.08 -1.22
C LEU A 22 8.71 9.24 -1.11
N VAL A 23 9.16 8.63 -2.20
CA VAL A 23 10.44 7.88 -2.25
C VAL A 23 11.63 8.79 -1.92
N ALA A 24 11.68 9.98 -2.52
CA ALA A 24 12.76 10.94 -2.29
C ALA A 24 12.84 11.41 -0.83
N ALA A 25 11.71 11.57 -0.15
CA ALA A 25 11.65 11.93 1.26
C ALA A 25 12.10 10.78 2.19
N ILE A 26 11.81 9.53 1.84
CA ILE A 26 12.12 8.35 2.67
C ILE A 26 13.57 7.87 2.47
N ALA A 27 14.08 7.90 1.25
CA ALA A 27 15.40 7.36 0.89
C ALA A 27 16.57 7.82 1.77
N PRO A 28 16.69 9.11 2.18
CA PRO A 28 17.82 9.56 2.99
C PRO A 28 17.65 9.30 4.50
N LEU A 29 16.49 8.80 4.95
CA LEU A 29 16.21 8.68 6.37
C LEU A 29 17.01 7.55 7.01
N THR A 30 17.58 7.85 8.18
CA THR A 30 18.17 6.84 9.07
C THR A 30 17.09 6.05 9.80
N GLY A 31 17.43 4.88 10.35
CA GLY A 31 16.51 4.12 11.21
C GLY A 31 15.96 4.93 12.39
N GLY A 32 16.78 5.80 12.98
CA GLY A 32 16.33 6.70 14.05
C GLY A 32 15.31 7.74 13.57
N GLN A 33 15.44 8.24 12.33
CA GLN A 33 14.47 9.14 11.73
C GLN A 33 13.18 8.42 11.33
N LEU A 34 13.27 7.19 10.83
CA LEU A 34 12.10 6.36 10.50
C LEU A 34 11.25 6.03 11.74
N ALA A 35 11.88 5.93 12.92
CA ALA A 35 11.19 5.71 14.19
C ALA A 35 10.50 6.98 14.76
N LEU A 36 10.67 8.15 14.14
CA LEU A 36 10.03 9.39 14.60
C LEU A 36 8.51 9.31 14.45
N ARG A 37 7.82 9.92 15.41
CA ARG A 37 6.36 10.03 15.49
C ARG A 37 5.96 11.48 15.69
N THR A 38 4.77 11.87 15.24
CA THR A 38 4.21 13.19 15.55
C THR A 38 3.85 13.30 17.04
N THR A 39 3.17 12.29 17.57
CA THR A 39 2.93 12.11 19.02
C THR A 39 3.07 10.62 19.38
N PRO A 40 3.16 10.24 20.66
CA PRO A 40 3.25 8.83 21.07
C PRO A 40 2.08 7.94 20.61
N GLN A 41 0.93 8.53 20.25
CA GLN A 41 -0.25 7.80 19.79
C GLN A 41 -0.28 7.58 18.27
N HIS A 42 0.54 8.31 17.50
CA HIS A 42 0.64 8.15 16.06
C HIS A 42 1.65 7.08 15.71
N TRP A 43 1.52 6.45 14.54
CA TRP A 43 2.53 5.55 14.01
C TRP A 43 3.82 6.28 13.65
N SER A 44 4.92 5.53 13.55
CA SER A 44 6.20 6.06 13.09
C SER A 44 6.17 6.28 11.57
N ILE A 45 7.13 7.07 11.05
CA ILE A 45 7.31 7.23 9.60
C ILE A 45 7.48 5.86 8.92
N GLY A 46 8.29 4.97 9.50
CA GLY A 46 8.52 3.62 8.99
C GLY A 46 7.24 2.79 8.95
N MET A 47 6.40 2.87 9.99
CA MET A 47 5.12 2.16 10.05
C MET A 47 4.14 2.66 8.98
N TYR A 48 4.01 3.97 8.79
CA TYR A 48 3.17 4.54 7.73
C TYR A 48 3.66 4.13 6.33
N ALA A 49 4.98 4.17 6.08
CA ALA A 49 5.54 3.74 4.79
C ALA A 49 5.29 2.24 4.55
N THR A 50 5.46 1.40 5.57
CA THR A 50 5.15 -0.05 5.51
C THR A 50 3.66 -0.25 5.18
N HIS A 51 2.79 0.52 5.82
CA HIS A 51 1.35 0.44 5.61
C HIS A 51 0.93 0.85 4.20
N ILE A 52 1.52 1.90 3.63
CA ILE A 52 1.31 2.31 2.23
C ILE A 52 1.67 1.17 1.27
N VAL A 53 2.87 0.58 1.42
CA VAL A 53 3.32 -0.54 0.58
C VAL A 53 2.36 -1.72 0.68
N ALA A 54 1.98 -2.10 1.90
CA ALA A 54 1.08 -3.22 2.12
C ALA A 54 -0.31 -2.98 1.52
N ASN A 55 -0.85 -1.77 1.67
CA ASN A 55 -2.17 -1.42 1.13
C ASN A 55 -2.21 -1.48 -0.40
N ARG A 56 -1.16 -0.98 -1.07
CA ARG A 56 -1.03 -1.07 -2.53
C ARG A 56 -1.01 -2.52 -3.00
N ALA A 57 -0.16 -3.34 -2.38
CA ALA A 57 -0.05 -4.76 -2.70
C ALA A 57 -1.37 -5.50 -2.41
N TRP A 58 -2.03 -5.22 -1.29
CA TRP A 58 -3.30 -5.82 -0.93
C TRP A 58 -4.39 -5.61 -2.00
N PHE A 59 -4.54 -4.36 -2.47
CA PHE A 59 -5.61 -4.04 -3.41
C PHE A 59 -5.30 -4.43 -4.85
N PHE A 60 -4.11 -4.13 -5.35
CA PHE A 60 -3.75 -4.42 -6.74
C PHE A 60 -3.30 -5.88 -6.93
N HIS A 61 -2.44 -6.41 -6.04
CA HIS A 61 -1.96 -7.79 -6.18
C HIS A 61 -2.97 -8.79 -5.62
N ALA A 62 -3.26 -8.74 -4.31
CA ALA A 62 -4.08 -9.79 -3.69
C ALA A 62 -5.51 -9.81 -4.24
N ARG A 63 -6.13 -8.62 -4.38
CA ARG A 63 -7.54 -8.51 -4.75
C ARG A 63 -7.81 -8.46 -6.25
N MET A 64 -6.96 -7.79 -7.04
CA MET A 64 -7.14 -7.73 -8.50
C MET A 64 -6.33 -8.79 -9.27
N GLY A 65 -5.32 -9.40 -8.65
CA GLY A 65 -4.43 -10.36 -9.29
C GLY A 65 -3.37 -9.73 -10.19
N GLU A 66 -3.04 -8.45 -10.00
CA GLU A 66 -2.03 -7.74 -10.78
C GLU A 66 -0.60 -8.04 -10.31
N GLY A 67 0.38 -7.85 -11.18
CA GLY A 67 1.80 -8.05 -10.85
C GLY A 67 2.22 -9.53 -10.76
N SER A 68 3.37 -9.80 -10.16
CA SER A 68 4.00 -11.11 -10.03
C SER A 68 4.04 -11.62 -8.59
N ASP A 69 4.25 -12.93 -8.41
CA ASP A 69 4.26 -13.62 -7.10
C ASP A 69 5.26 -13.05 -6.09
N ASP A 70 6.26 -12.30 -6.53
CA ASP A 70 7.24 -11.66 -5.66
C ASP A 70 6.66 -10.42 -4.92
N LEU A 71 5.42 -10.00 -5.22
CA LEU A 71 4.65 -9.02 -4.45
C LEU A 71 3.86 -9.66 -3.30
N THR A 72 3.67 -10.99 -3.30
CA THR A 72 2.82 -11.68 -2.31
C THR A 72 3.30 -11.44 -0.87
N SER A 73 4.62 -11.32 -0.65
CA SER A 73 5.16 -11.02 0.68
C SER A 73 4.79 -9.61 1.19
N LEU A 74 4.42 -8.69 0.29
CA LEU A 74 4.12 -7.30 0.63
C LEU A 74 2.65 -7.09 1.03
N GLU A 75 1.71 -7.92 0.57
CA GLU A 75 0.26 -7.73 0.76
C GLU A 75 -0.18 -7.66 2.24
N LEU A 76 0.60 -8.28 3.12
CA LEU A 76 0.34 -8.40 4.55
C LEU A 76 1.51 -7.85 5.40
N TRP A 77 2.41 -7.08 4.78
CA TRP A 77 3.65 -6.60 5.39
C TRP A 77 3.40 -5.71 6.63
N ALA A 78 2.28 -5.01 6.65
CA ALA A 78 1.87 -4.15 7.76
C ALA A 78 0.97 -4.86 8.80
N LEU A 79 0.86 -6.19 8.81
CA LEU A 79 -0.01 -6.88 9.77
C LEU A 79 0.38 -6.62 11.23
N GLY A 80 1.67 -6.67 11.56
CA GLY A 80 2.14 -6.35 12.91
C GLY A 80 1.85 -4.89 13.32
N VAL A 81 1.95 -3.97 12.35
CA VAL A 81 1.60 -2.56 12.52
C VAL A 81 0.10 -2.42 12.84
N CYS A 82 -0.77 -3.00 12.01
CA CYS A 82 -2.22 -2.84 12.14
C CYS A 82 -2.81 -3.59 13.34
N GLU A 83 -2.36 -4.81 13.62
CA GLU A 83 -2.98 -5.69 14.62
C GLU A 83 -2.38 -5.51 16.03
N ALA A 84 -1.17 -4.96 16.13
CA ALA A 84 -0.44 -4.91 17.40
C ALA A 84 0.39 -3.64 17.63
N ASP A 85 0.33 -2.64 16.74
CA ASP A 85 1.15 -1.42 16.82
C ASP A 85 2.67 -1.71 16.89
N VAL A 86 3.10 -2.82 16.28
CA VAL A 86 4.50 -3.27 16.28
C VAL A 86 5.22 -2.64 15.09
N ASP A 87 6.26 -1.87 15.39
CA ASP A 87 7.15 -1.29 14.37
C ASP A 87 8.11 -2.38 13.84
N PRO A 88 8.03 -2.74 12.55
CA PRO A 88 8.91 -3.75 11.97
C PRO A 88 10.35 -3.26 11.80
N CYS A 89 10.61 -1.95 11.99
CA CYS A 89 11.94 -1.34 11.89
C CYS A 89 12.62 -1.54 10.52
N HIS A 90 11.84 -1.56 9.43
CA HIS A 90 12.41 -1.68 8.08
C HIS A 90 13.40 -0.54 7.79
N PRO A 91 14.60 -0.83 7.26
CA PRO A 91 15.51 0.21 6.80
C PRO A 91 14.92 0.95 5.60
N ALA A 92 15.35 2.20 5.40
CA ALA A 92 14.86 3.04 4.30
C ALA A 92 14.98 2.36 2.92
N ALA A 93 16.05 1.61 2.69
CA ALA A 93 16.26 0.87 1.43
C ALA A 93 15.17 -0.19 1.17
N GLU A 94 14.70 -0.90 2.20
CA GLU A 94 13.61 -1.88 2.06
C GLU A 94 12.27 -1.18 1.80
N LEU A 95 12.00 -0.09 2.51
CA LEU A 95 10.78 0.71 2.31
C LEU A 95 10.72 1.30 0.89
N VAL A 96 11.82 1.87 0.41
CA VAL A 96 11.94 2.40 -0.94
C VAL A 96 11.74 1.29 -1.97
N ALA A 97 12.39 0.14 -1.80
CA ALA A 97 12.21 -0.99 -2.72
C ALA A 97 10.75 -1.47 -2.76
N GLY A 98 10.06 -1.53 -1.62
CA GLY A 98 8.64 -1.87 -1.55
C GLY A 98 7.75 -0.82 -2.24
N LEU A 99 8.02 0.46 -2.02
CA LEU A 99 7.30 1.57 -2.65
C LEU A 99 7.47 1.55 -4.18
N GLU A 100 8.69 1.41 -4.68
CA GLU A 100 9.00 1.37 -6.11
C GLU A 100 8.39 0.14 -6.77
N LYS A 101 8.49 -1.03 -6.14
CA LYS A 101 7.95 -2.29 -6.67
C LYS A 101 6.43 -2.26 -6.78
N THR A 102 5.76 -1.78 -5.73
CA THR A 102 4.28 -1.65 -5.76
C THR A 102 3.83 -0.55 -6.71
N TRP A 103 4.60 0.53 -6.86
CA TRP A 103 4.32 1.54 -7.88
C TRP A 103 4.46 0.98 -9.30
N GLN A 104 5.51 0.20 -9.58
CA GLN A 104 5.71 -0.40 -10.91
C GLN A 104 4.50 -1.27 -11.31
N MET A 105 3.96 -2.06 -10.36
CA MET A 105 2.72 -2.82 -10.59
C MET A 105 1.54 -1.90 -10.91
N ILE A 106 1.34 -0.83 -10.13
CA ILE A 106 0.25 0.14 -10.36
C ILE A 106 0.41 0.81 -11.73
N GLU A 107 1.61 1.29 -12.07
CA GLU A 107 1.92 1.95 -13.33
C GLU A 107 1.66 1.03 -14.53
N GLN A 108 2.09 -0.24 -14.46
CA GLN A 108 1.82 -1.24 -15.49
C GLN A 108 0.32 -1.51 -15.64
N THR A 109 -0.41 -1.60 -14.51
CA THR A 109 -1.87 -1.75 -14.51
C THR A 109 -2.55 -0.57 -15.19
N LEU A 110 -2.20 0.66 -14.81
CA LEU A 110 -2.76 1.89 -15.38
C LEU A 110 -2.35 2.08 -16.85
N THR A 111 -1.18 1.60 -17.26
CA THR A 111 -0.73 1.62 -18.66
C THR A 111 -1.60 0.70 -19.52
N ARG A 112 -1.92 -0.48 -19.01
CA ARG A 112 -2.66 -1.52 -19.73
C ARG A 112 -4.17 -1.28 -19.78
N LEU A 113 -4.75 -0.82 -18.67
CA LEU A 113 -6.19 -0.61 -18.53
C LEU A 113 -6.64 0.72 -19.11
N THR A 114 -7.94 0.79 -19.43
CA THR A 114 -8.57 1.90 -20.14
C THR A 114 -9.83 2.36 -19.41
N PRO A 115 -10.41 3.53 -19.75
CA PRO A 115 -11.65 4.00 -19.12
C PRO A 115 -12.82 3.00 -19.18
N ALA A 116 -12.88 2.14 -20.20
CA ALA A 116 -13.92 1.11 -20.33
C ALA A 116 -13.81 0.02 -19.25
N ASP A 117 -12.63 -0.17 -18.67
CA ASP A 117 -12.38 -1.20 -17.65
C ASP A 117 -12.77 -0.72 -16.24
N LEU A 118 -13.06 0.57 -16.05
CA LEU A 118 -13.32 1.18 -14.74
C LEU A 118 -14.51 0.57 -13.98
N GLU A 119 -15.47 0.01 -14.72
CA GLU A 119 -16.66 -0.65 -14.17
C GLU A 119 -16.42 -2.13 -13.79
N GLN A 120 -15.26 -2.71 -14.14
CA GLN A 120 -14.92 -4.08 -13.75
C GLN A 120 -14.96 -4.22 -12.22
N VAL A 121 -15.63 -5.26 -11.73
CA VAL A 121 -15.86 -5.47 -10.29
C VAL A 121 -15.00 -6.61 -9.75
N PHE A 122 -14.42 -6.39 -8.56
CA PHE A 122 -13.57 -7.34 -7.86
C PHE A 122 -14.21 -7.74 -6.51
N PRO A 123 -14.49 -9.04 -6.29
CA PRO A 123 -15.02 -9.52 -5.01
C PRO A 123 -14.00 -9.33 -3.89
N PRO A 124 -14.42 -9.38 -2.60
CA PRO A 124 -13.46 -9.58 -1.52
C PRO A 124 -12.84 -10.98 -1.60
N LEU A 125 -11.69 -11.19 -0.95
CA LEU A 125 -11.13 -12.52 -0.78
C LEU A 125 -12.07 -13.42 0.03
N ASP A 126 -12.27 -14.65 -0.43
CA ASP A 126 -13.00 -15.65 0.33
C ASP A 126 -12.17 -16.19 1.53
N ASP A 127 -12.71 -17.13 2.30
CA ASP A 127 -11.98 -17.70 3.44
C ASP A 127 -10.75 -18.53 3.01
N ALA A 128 -10.84 -19.25 1.89
CA ALA A 128 -9.77 -20.10 1.41
C ALA A 128 -8.59 -19.27 0.89
N GLU A 129 -8.88 -18.21 0.14
CA GLU A 129 -7.89 -17.22 -0.30
C GLU A 129 -7.22 -16.56 0.90
N ARG A 130 -8.00 -16.05 1.88
CA ARG A 130 -7.41 -15.46 3.10
C ARG A 130 -6.45 -16.42 3.81
N VAL A 131 -6.84 -17.68 4.00
CA VAL A 131 -5.97 -18.70 4.60
C VAL A 131 -4.72 -18.96 3.75
N ARG A 132 -4.84 -18.94 2.41
CA ARG A 132 -3.69 -19.08 1.51
C ARG A 132 -2.72 -17.91 1.68
N HIS A 133 -3.18 -16.67 1.62
CA HIS A 133 -2.34 -15.47 1.78
C HIS A 133 -1.66 -15.44 3.17
N ALA A 134 -2.39 -15.80 4.23
CA ALA A 134 -1.84 -15.89 5.59
C ALA A 134 -0.66 -16.88 5.71
N LYS A 135 -0.61 -17.95 4.89
CA LYS A 135 0.48 -18.93 4.91
C LYS A 135 1.74 -18.46 4.18
N LEU A 136 1.63 -17.44 3.34
CA LEU A 136 2.72 -16.96 2.49
C LEU A 136 3.52 -15.82 3.13
N VAL A 137 3.07 -15.29 4.27
CA VAL A 137 3.81 -14.26 5.00
C VAL A 137 5.04 -14.84 5.71
N GLU A 138 6.03 -14.00 5.93
CA GLU A 138 7.24 -14.34 6.69
C GLU A 138 6.91 -14.89 8.09
N PRO A 139 7.78 -15.74 8.67
CA PRO A 139 7.52 -16.36 9.97
C PRO A 139 7.20 -15.38 11.10
N ALA A 140 7.80 -14.18 11.06
CA ALA A 140 7.56 -13.13 12.06
C ALA A 140 6.12 -12.60 12.05
N LEU A 141 5.44 -12.63 10.89
CA LEU A 141 4.07 -12.14 10.73
C LEU A 141 3.00 -13.22 10.94
N GLN A 142 3.39 -14.50 11.04
CA GLN A 142 2.45 -15.62 11.17
C GLN A 142 1.46 -15.47 12.35
N PRO A 143 1.85 -15.00 13.55
CA PRO A 143 0.90 -14.78 14.63
C PRO A 143 -0.17 -13.73 14.27
N TYR A 144 0.22 -12.63 13.64
CA TYR A 144 -0.70 -11.57 13.21
C TYR A 144 -1.57 -12.03 12.04
N ALA A 145 -1.04 -12.84 11.13
CA ALA A 145 -1.80 -13.40 10.02
C ALA A 145 -2.92 -14.33 10.53
N GLN A 146 -2.63 -15.13 11.56
CA GLN A 146 -3.66 -15.95 12.19
C GLN A 146 -4.72 -15.10 12.90
N MET A 147 -4.30 -14.07 13.65
CA MET A 147 -5.23 -13.11 14.26
C MET A 147 -6.16 -12.47 13.22
N TRP A 148 -5.60 -12.03 12.10
CA TRP A 148 -6.34 -11.43 10.99
C TRP A 148 -7.37 -12.39 10.38
N VAL A 149 -7.00 -13.65 10.12
CA VAL A 149 -7.93 -14.68 9.62
C VAL A 149 -9.08 -14.90 10.61
N ASP A 150 -8.76 -15.04 11.90
CA ASP A 150 -9.76 -15.30 12.94
C ASP A 150 -10.70 -14.10 13.13
N ALA A 151 -10.17 -12.88 13.16
CA ALA A 151 -10.95 -11.66 13.21
C ALA A 151 -11.90 -11.56 12.01
N ALA A 152 -11.42 -11.90 10.82
CA ALA A 152 -12.21 -11.81 9.59
C ALA A 152 -13.27 -12.93 9.48
N ARG A 153 -13.17 -14.03 10.23
CA ARG A 153 -14.23 -15.05 10.39
C ARG A 153 -15.28 -14.64 11.42
N GLN A 154 -14.85 -13.91 12.44
CA GLN A 154 -15.74 -13.40 13.49
C GLN A 154 -16.50 -12.14 13.04
N ALA A 155 -15.89 -11.34 12.16
CA ALA A 155 -16.51 -10.17 11.59
C ALA A 155 -17.80 -10.57 10.86
N LYS A 156 -18.95 -10.22 11.42
CA LYS A 156 -20.27 -10.36 10.78
C LYS A 156 -20.48 -9.32 9.68
N VAL A 157 -19.40 -8.84 9.08
CA VAL A 157 -19.37 -7.79 8.07
C VAL A 157 -19.13 -8.44 6.72
N VAL A 158 -20.10 -8.30 5.82
CA VAL A 158 -19.93 -8.67 4.42
C VAL A 158 -19.21 -7.53 3.72
N ARG A 159 -17.97 -7.76 3.29
CA ARG A 159 -17.27 -6.79 2.42
C ARG A 159 -17.87 -6.87 1.01
N PRO A 160 -18.30 -5.75 0.41
CA PRO A 160 -18.87 -5.78 -0.92
C PRO A 160 -17.78 -5.99 -1.97
N ALA A 161 -18.20 -6.48 -3.14
CA ALA A 161 -17.41 -6.36 -4.34
C ALA A 161 -17.30 -4.86 -4.73
N VAL A 162 -16.16 -4.44 -5.24
CA VAL A 162 -15.86 -3.03 -5.56
C VAL A 162 -15.36 -2.89 -6.99
N SER A 163 -15.61 -1.75 -7.63
CA SER A 163 -15.13 -1.52 -9.00
C SER A 163 -13.64 -1.21 -9.04
N LEU A 164 -13.02 -1.36 -10.22
CA LEU A 164 -11.66 -0.90 -10.52
C LEU A 164 -11.51 0.58 -10.16
N GLN A 165 -12.48 1.41 -10.56
CA GLN A 165 -12.50 2.84 -10.25
C GLN A 165 -12.43 3.09 -8.74
N TRP A 166 -13.22 2.33 -7.96
CA TRP A 166 -13.22 2.44 -6.52
C TRP A 166 -11.85 2.05 -5.95
N ILE A 167 -11.24 0.95 -6.42
CA ILE A 167 -9.92 0.51 -5.95
C ILE A 167 -8.86 1.58 -6.23
N ILE A 168 -8.78 2.08 -7.46
CA ILE A 168 -7.80 3.11 -7.84
C ILE A 168 -7.95 4.34 -6.95
N TRP A 169 -9.19 4.83 -6.77
CA TRP A 169 -9.44 6.00 -5.94
C TRP A 169 -9.13 5.76 -4.47
N HIS A 170 -9.50 4.59 -3.95
CA HIS A 170 -9.25 4.22 -2.56
C HIS A 170 -7.76 4.13 -2.24
N VAL A 171 -6.96 3.50 -3.10
CA VAL A 171 -5.50 3.39 -2.89
C VAL A 171 -4.82 4.74 -3.07
N LEU A 172 -5.25 5.56 -4.03
CA LEU A 172 -4.74 6.92 -4.19
C LEU A 172 -5.02 7.80 -2.96
N GLU A 173 -6.25 7.78 -2.45
CA GLU A 173 -6.63 8.52 -1.24
C GLU A 173 -5.81 8.03 -0.03
N HIS A 174 -5.65 6.71 0.11
CA HIS A 174 -4.88 6.10 1.18
C HIS A 174 -3.41 6.53 1.17
N ASP A 175 -2.77 6.52 -0.01
CA ASP A 175 -1.41 7.01 -0.21
C ASP A 175 -1.27 8.47 0.23
N ILE A 176 -2.17 9.34 -0.24
CA ILE A 176 -2.16 10.78 0.10
C ILE A 176 -2.38 10.98 1.60
N HIS A 177 -3.31 10.24 2.20
CA HIS A 177 -3.63 10.34 3.61
C HIS A 177 -2.42 10.00 4.48
N HIS A 178 -1.86 8.80 4.34
CA HIS A 178 -0.74 8.37 5.16
C HIS A 178 0.57 9.07 4.79
N GLY A 179 0.77 9.43 3.54
CA GLY A 179 1.93 10.24 3.18
C GLY A 179 1.83 11.68 3.70
N SER A 180 0.63 12.21 3.97
CA SER A 180 0.48 13.48 4.70
C SER A 180 0.86 13.35 6.18
N GLU A 181 0.62 12.19 6.82
CA GLU A 181 1.07 11.90 8.19
C GLU A 181 2.60 11.76 8.26
N ILE A 182 3.22 11.14 7.25
CA ILE A 182 4.67 11.12 7.06
C ILE A 182 5.20 12.54 6.91
N SER A 183 4.64 13.32 5.98
CA SER A 183 5.04 14.71 5.70
C SER A 183 4.93 15.60 6.95
N THR A 184 3.83 15.46 7.70
CA THR A 184 3.62 16.17 8.97
C THR A 184 4.68 15.79 10.01
N THR A 185 4.96 14.50 10.16
CA THR A 185 5.97 14.02 11.11
C THR A 185 7.35 14.55 10.75
N LEU A 186 7.73 14.51 9.47
CA LEU A 186 8.99 15.08 8.97
C LEU A 186 9.10 16.57 9.32
N GLY A 187 8.06 17.35 9.03
CA GLY A 187 8.04 18.79 9.29
C GLY A 187 8.16 19.15 10.77
N VAL A 188 7.46 18.44 11.66
CA VAL A 188 7.55 18.65 13.12
C VAL A 188 8.96 18.39 13.65
N HIS A 189 9.71 17.48 13.03
CA HIS A 189 11.10 17.16 13.39
C HIS A 189 12.15 17.94 12.59
N GLY A 190 11.75 18.95 11.81
CA GLY A 190 12.66 19.81 11.05
C GLY A 190 13.35 19.11 9.88
N LEU A 191 12.75 18.06 9.35
CA LEU A 191 13.23 17.31 8.18
C LEU A 191 12.53 17.76 6.90
N PRO A 192 13.14 17.54 5.72
CA PRO A 192 12.47 17.79 4.43
C PRO A 192 11.13 17.04 4.35
N VAL A 193 10.09 17.72 3.91
CA VAL A 193 8.73 17.18 3.81
C VAL A 193 8.49 16.53 2.44
N VAL A 194 7.38 15.80 2.29
CA VAL A 194 6.97 15.30 0.97
C VAL A 194 6.43 16.48 0.16
N GLU A 195 7.13 16.82 -0.92
CA GLU A 195 6.74 17.89 -1.83
C GLU A 195 5.48 17.51 -2.64
N LEU A 196 4.69 18.51 -3.02
CA LEU A 196 3.41 18.34 -3.75
C LEU A 196 3.38 19.07 -5.10
N ASP A 197 4.49 19.68 -5.53
CA ASP A 197 4.60 20.49 -6.75
C ASP A 197 4.92 19.67 -8.02
#